data_AF-W1WSH3-F1
#
_entry.id   AF-W1WSH3-F1
#
_cell.length_a   1.000
_cell.length_b   1.000
_cell.length_c   1.000
_cell.angle_alpha   90.00
_cell.angle_beta   90.00
_cell.angle_gamma   90.00
#
_symmetry.space_group_name_H-M   'P 1'
#
loop_
_entity.id
_entity.type
_entity.pdbx_description
1 polymer ?
#
loop_
_entity_poly.entity_id
_entity_poly.type
_entity_poly.pdbx_seq_one_letter_code
_entity_poly.pdbx_strand_id
1 'polypeptide(L)' 'MAELPASLLILNGKSTDNLPLREAIMLLREEGMTIHVRVTWEKGDAARY' A
#
# COMPACT_ATOMS: atom_id res chain seq x y z
N MET A 1 -15.15 -17.92 -0.25
CA MET A 1 -14.44 -16.66 0.07
C MET A 1 -14.41 -15.83 -1.20
N ALA A 2 -14.76 -14.54 -1.13
CA ALA A 2 -14.65 -13.67 -2.29
C ALA A 2 -13.15 -13.45 -2.57
N GLU A 3 -12.69 -13.75 -3.78
CA GLU A 3 -11.34 -13.42 -4.22
C GLU A 3 -11.25 -11.90 -4.36
N LEU A 4 -10.50 -11.26 -3.47
CA LEU A 4 -10.27 -9.82 -3.55
C LEU A 4 -9.16 -9.56 -4.56
N PRO A 5 -9.33 -8.61 -5.50
CA PRO A 5 -8.32 -8.33 -6.51
C PRO A 5 -7.05 -7.78 -5.85
N ALA A 6 -5.90 -8.15 -6.41
CA ALA A 6 -4.63 -7.57 -5.99
C ALA A 6 -4.66 -6.04 -6.17
N SER A 7 -4.14 -5.32 -5.18
CA SER A 7 -4.18 -3.86 -5.10
C SER A 7 -2.78 -3.27 -4.97
N LEU A 8 -2.57 -2.08 -5.54
CA LEU A 8 -1.33 -1.30 -5.42
C LEU A 8 -1.61 0.03 -4.72
N LEU A 9 -1.01 0.22 -3.55
CA LEU A 9 -1.02 1.47 -2.81
C LEU A 9 0.25 2.27 -3.12
N ILE A 10 0.08 3.44 -3.76
CA ILE A 10 1.14 4.42 -3.96
C ILE A 10 1.06 5.45 -2.82
N LEU A 11 2.00 5.36 -1.88
CA LEU A 11 2.07 6.17 -0.67
C LEU A 11 3.00 7.37 -0.88
N ASN A 12 2.57 8.55 -0.42
CA ASN A 12 3.44 9.72 -0.39
C ASN A 12 4.58 9.52 0.64
N GLY A 13 5.82 9.82 0.27
CA GLY A 13 6.99 9.73 1.16
C GLY A 13 6.84 10.47 2.48
N LYS A 14 6.06 11.56 2.50
CA LYS A 14 5.73 12.35 3.70
C LYS A 14 4.78 11.65 4.68
N SER A 15 4.27 10.47 4.36
CA SER A 15 3.26 9.76 5.15
C SER A 15 3.71 8.34 5.53
N THR A 16 5.02 8.08 5.47
CA THR A 16 5.62 6.75 5.71
C THR A 16 5.67 6.36 7.19
N ASP A 17 5.55 7.33 8.08
CA ASP A 17 5.49 7.23 9.53
C ASP A 17 4.08 6.98 10.07
N ASN A 18 3.08 6.84 9.20
CA ASN A 18 1.70 6.53 9.60
C ASN A 18 1.58 5.08 10.11
N LEU A 19 1.72 4.89 11.42
CA LEU A 19 1.61 3.60 12.09
C LEU A 19 0.21 2.94 11.92
N PRO A 20 -0.93 3.66 12.10
CA PRO A 20 -2.24 3.08 11.85
C PRO A 20 -2.43 2.53 10.43
N LEU A 21 -1.89 3.22 9.42
CA LEU A 21 -1.91 2.74 8.03
C LEU A 21 -1.13 1.43 7.88
N ARG A 22 0.05 1.33 8.51
CA ARG A 22 0.86 0.12 8.49
C ARG A 22 0.13 -1.06 9.12
N GLU A 23 -0.46 -0.85 10.30
CA GLU A 23 -1.22 -1.89 11.01
C GLU A 23 -2.43 -2.37 10.20
N ALA A 24 -3.18 -1.44 9.59
CA ALA A 24 -4.31 -1.79 8.74
C ALA A 24 -3.88 -2.63 7.52
N ILE A 25 -2.79 -2.27 6.84
CA ILE A 25 -2.28 -3.05 5.70
C ILE A 25 -1.84 -4.45 6.14
N MET A 26 -1.23 -4.58 7.33
CA MET A 26 -0.81 -5.88 7.86
C MET A 26 -2.02 -6.77 8.15
N LEU A 27 -3.05 -6.26 8.81
CA LEU A 27 -4.29 -7.00 9.08
C LEU A 27 -4.93 -7.51 7.78
N LEU A 28 -5.07 -6.66 6.78
CA LEU A 28 -5.67 -7.05 5.50
C LEU A 28 -4.83 -8.11 4.75
N ARG A 29 -3.50 -8.06 4.89
CA ARG A 29 -2.62 -9.11 4.33
C ARG A 29 -2.77 -10.44 5.07
N GLU A 30 -2.95 -10.42 6.39
CA GLU A 30 -3.24 -11.62 7.19
C GLU A 30 -4.59 -12.25 6.81
N GLU A 31 -5.57 -11.44 6.41
CA GLU A 31 -6.86 -11.90 5.85
C GLU A 31 -6.75 -12.44 4.41
N GLY A 32 -5.55 -12.44 3.82
CA GLY A 32 -5.28 -13.00 2.49
C GLY A 32 -5.33 -11.98 1.34
N MET A 33 -5.46 -10.68 1.62
CA MET A 33 -5.46 -9.66 0.57
C MET A 33 -4.05 -9.39 0.05
N THR A 34 -3.89 -9.35 -1.27
CA THR A 34 -2.63 -8.96 -1.91
C THR A 34 -2.56 -7.43 -2.05
N ILE A 35 -1.80 -6.77 -1.18
CA ILE A 35 -1.61 -5.32 -1.21
C ILE A 35 -0.12 -5.01 -1.42
N HIS A 36 0.23 -4.49 -2.60
CA HIS A 36 1.55 -3.93 -2.88
C HIS A 36 1.64 -2.50 -2.37
N VAL A 37 2.79 -2.10 -1.81
CA VAL A 37 3.02 -0.73 -1.34
C VAL A 37 4.25 -0.17 -2.05
N ARG A 38 4.13 1.03 -2.60
CA ARG A 38 5.23 1.81 -3.17
C ARG A 38 5.23 3.20 -2.55
N VAL A 39 6.41 3.75 -2.34
CA VAL A 39 6.57 5.08 -1.72
C VAL A 39 7.17 6.01 -2.75
N THR A 40 6.54 7.16 -2.97
CA THR A 40 7.04 8.19 -3.88
C THR A 40 7.98 9.15 -3.15
N TRP A 41 9.01 9.60 -3.85
CA TRP A 41 9.94 10.63 -3.40
C TRP A 41 9.81 11.92 -4.24
N GLU A 42 9.68 11.77 -5.56
CA GLU A 42 9.67 12.88 -6.52
C GLU A 42 8.49 12.81 -7.50
N LYS A 43 8.31 13.88 -8.28
CA LYS A 43 7.35 13.89 -9.38
C LYS A 43 7.75 12.84 -10.42
N GLY A 44 6.79 12.05 -10.86
CA GLY A 44 7.01 10.98 -11.84
C GLY A 44 7.08 9.58 -11.24
N ASP A 45 7.37 9.43 -9.94
CA ASP A 45 7.42 8.11 -9.29
C ASP A 45 6.10 7.34 -9.40
N ALA A 46 4.98 8.03 -9.20
CA ALA A 46 3.66 7.41 -9.27
C ALA A 46 3.35 6.82 -10.65
N ALA A 47 3.91 7.38 -11.73
CA ALA A 47 3.68 6.89 -13.09
C ALA A 47 4.59 5.70 -13.46
N ARG A 48 5.57 5.36 -12.63
CA ARG A 48 6.49 4.22 -12.84
C ARG A 48 5.91 2.89 -12.29
N TYR A 49 4.74 2.92 -11.67
CA TYR A 49 4.06 1.78 -11.06
C TYR A 49 2.66 1.60 -11.63
#